data_AF-A0A1F5YSA6-F1
#
_entry.id   AF-A0A1F5YSA6-F1
#
_cell.length_a   1.000
_cell.length_b   1.000
_cell.length_c   1.000
_cell.angle_alpha   90.00
_cell.angle_beta   90.00
_cell.angle_gamma   90.00
#
_symmetry.space_group_name_H-M   'P 1'
#
loop_
_entity.id
_entity.type
_entity.pdbx_description
1 polymer ?
#
loop_
_entity_poly.entity_id
_entity_poly.type
_entity_poly.pdbx_seq_one_letter_code
_entity_poly.pdbx_strand_id
1 'polypeptide(L)'
;MALICDNCRKGIGYGHAVSHAKNRVNRIFKPNIQKLKVLRDGIKVRVKLCTNCIQRLKKDRQIGHFRLIQYIKADKIIKEVLPQEPKIKTEEKKEKKEEKVKPELNIEDIVGKA
;
A
#
# COMPACT_ATOMS: atom_id res chain seq x y z
N MET A 1 25.18 8.24 9.25
CA MET A 1 23.76 8.00 8.85
C MET A 1 23.65 8.00 7.33
N ALA A 2 23.08 6.95 6.71
CA ALA A 2 22.90 6.92 5.25
C ALA A 2 21.99 8.07 4.75
N LEU A 3 22.42 8.77 3.70
CA LEU A 3 21.68 9.80 2.94
C LEU A 3 20.90 9.14 1.79
N ILE A 4 20.03 8.19 2.14
CA ILE A 4 19.18 7.50 1.18
C ILE A 4 17.71 7.70 1.58
N CYS A 5 16.86 8.00 0.60
CA CYS A 5 15.41 8.09 0.80
C CYS A 5 14.78 6.70 0.90
N ASP A 6 13.95 6.46 1.91
CA ASP A 6 13.32 5.16 2.14
C ASP A 6 12.27 4.79 1.08
N ASN A 7 11.72 5.77 0.35
CA ASN A 7 10.73 5.54 -0.70
C ASN A 7 11.37 5.38 -2.09
N CYS A 8 12.03 6.43 -2.59
CA CYS A 8 12.57 6.46 -3.96
C CYS A 8 14.05 6.10 -4.05
N ARG A 9 14.69 5.75 -2.94
CA ARG A 9 16.12 5.37 -2.86
C ARG A 9 17.09 6.41 -3.42
N LYS A 10 16.67 7.67 -3.56
CA LYS A 10 17.55 8.78 -3.93
C LYS A 10 18.72 8.83 -2.96
N GLY A 11 19.91 8.58 -3.49
CA GLY A 11 21.18 8.61 -2.79
C GLY A 11 22.02 9.81 -3.16
N ILE A 12 23.28 9.75 -2.76
CA ILE A 12 24.28 10.75 -3.09
C ILE A 12 24.65 10.62 -4.59
N GLY A 13 24.66 11.76 -5.30
CA GLY A 13 25.21 11.84 -6.65
C GLY A 13 26.63 12.41 -6.63
N TYR A 14 27.44 12.00 -7.61
CA TYR A 14 28.78 12.53 -7.83
C TYR A 14 28.82 13.34 -9.13
N GLY A 15 29.64 14.38 -9.17
CA GLY A 15 29.90 15.12 -10.41
C GLY A 15 30.86 16.27 -10.17
N HIS A 16 30.82 17.28 -11.03
CA HIS A 16 31.74 18.42 -10.97
C HIS A 16 31.01 19.76 -10.80
N ALA A 17 31.64 20.67 -10.06
CA ALA A 17 31.38 22.09 -10.21
C ALA A 17 32.22 22.59 -11.39
N VAL A 18 31.56 23.12 -12.42
CA VAL A 18 32.22 23.64 -13.61
C VAL A 18 32.13 25.16 -13.57
N SER A 19 33.29 25.83 -13.56
CA SER A 19 33.36 27.29 -13.64
C SER A 19 33.14 27.79 -15.08
N HIS A 20 33.00 29.09 -15.25
CA HIS A 20 32.90 29.73 -16.58
C HIS A 20 34.10 29.36 -17.48
N ALA A 21 35.30 29.26 -16.89
CA ALA A 21 36.54 28.85 -17.56
C ALA A 21 36.66 27.32 -17.78
N LYS A 22 35.61 26.53 -17.55
CA LYS A 22 35.60 25.06 -17.63
C LYS A 22 36.51 24.33 -16.63
N ASN A 23 37.02 24.99 -15.60
CA ASN A 23 37.70 24.30 -14.50
C ASN A 23 36.70 23.41 -13.75
N ARG A 24 37.02 22.12 -13.62
CA ARG A 24 36.17 21.08 -13.01
C ARG A 24 36.71 20.72 -11.64
N VAL A 25 35.90 20.90 -10.61
CA VAL A 25 36.20 20.48 -9.23
C VAL A 25 35.21 19.41 -8.80
N ASN A 26 35.67 18.32 -8.19
CA ASN A 26 34.80 17.26 -7.69
C ASN A 26 33.82 17.82 -6.66
N ARG A 27 32.54 17.50 -6.82
CA ARG A 27 31.50 17.88 -5.87
C ARG A 27 30.53 16.73 -5.63
N ILE A 28 29.93 16.75 -4.45
CA ILE A 28 28.96 15.77 -4.01
C ILE A 28 27.57 16.41 -3.99
N PHE A 29 26.61 15.78 -4.65
CA PHE A 29 25.22 16.18 -4.67
C PHE A 29 24.46 15.42 -3.59
N LYS A 30 24.23 16.06 -2.44
CA LYS A 30 23.44 15.49 -1.36
C LYS A 30 21.95 15.74 -1.62
N PRO A 31 21.09 14.71 -1.65
CA PRO A 31 19.64 14.93 -1.71
C PRO A 31 19.14 15.57 -0.41
N ASN A 32 18.14 16.45 -0.51
CA ASN A 32 17.49 17.03 0.67
C ASN A 32 16.59 15.97 1.32
N ILE A 33 17.14 15.22 2.28
CA ILE A 33 16.46 14.17 3.03
C ILE A 33 16.09 14.69 4.41
N GLN A 34 14.82 14.55 4.76
CA GLN A 34 14.27 14.98 6.02
C GLN A 34 13.73 13.79 6.81
N LYS A 35 13.89 13.85 8.13
CA LYS A 35 13.35 12.85 9.06
C LYS A 35 11.94 13.27 9.44
N LEU A 36 10.95 12.39 9.26
CA LEU A 36 9.59 12.64 9.72
C LEU A 36 8.93 11.39 10.30
N LYS A 37 7.87 11.61 11.06
CA LYS A 37 7.03 10.55 11.60
C LYS A 37 5.92 10.27 10.58
N VAL A 38 5.83 9.03 10.12
CA VAL A 38 4.79 8.54 9.22
C VAL A 38 4.14 7.31 9.81
N LEU A 39 2.97 6.95 9.31
CA LEU A 39 2.46 5.60 9.42
C LEU A 39 3.04 4.77 8.29
N ARG A 40 3.70 3.66 8.61
CA ARG A 40 4.01 2.59 7.68
C ARG A 40 3.14 1.40 8.04
N ASP A 41 2.26 0.97 7.14
CA ASP A 41 1.37 -0.19 7.35
C ASP A 41 0.59 -0.13 8.69
N GLY A 42 0.18 1.08 9.10
CA GLY A 42 -0.56 1.32 10.35
C GLY A 42 0.31 1.55 11.59
N ILE A 43 1.63 1.34 11.52
CA ILE A 43 2.55 1.55 12.63
C ILE A 43 3.24 2.92 12.50
N LYS A 44 3.29 3.69 13.60
CA LYS A 44 4.00 4.98 13.64
C LYS A 44 5.50 4.75 13.66
N VAL A 45 6.19 5.15 12.60
CA VAL A 45 7.64 5.00 12.45
C VAL A 45 8.30 6.32 12.04
N ARG A 46 9.56 6.48 12.44
CA ARG A 46 10.41 7.58 11.94
C ARG A 46 11.13 7.12 10.68
N VAL A 47 10.91 7.82 9.58
CA VAL A 47 11.51 7.52 8.27
C VAL A 47 12.27 8.71 7.72
N LYS A 48 13.15 8.44 6.76
CA LYS A 48 13.89 9.43 5.99
C LYS A 48 13.30 9.52 4.59
N LEU A 49 12.72 10.66 4.25
CA LEU A 49 12.17 10.90 2.92
C LEU A 49 12.81 12.14 2.30
N CYS A 50 13.00 12.11 0.99
CA CYS A 50 13.42 13.30 0.26
C CYS A 50 12.26 14.30 0.15
N THR A 51 12.58 15.58 -0.01
CA THR A 51 11.59 16.66 -0.13
C THR A 51 10.54 16.40 -1.21
N ASN A 52 10.92 15.84 -2.36
CA ASN A 52 9.97 15.52 -3.43
C ASN A 52 8.96 14.44 -2.99
N CYS A 53 9.41 13.43 -2.24
CA CYS A 53 8.50 12.42 -1.70
C CYS A 53 7.61 13.00 -0.60
N ILE A 54 8.12 13.92 0.21
CA ILE A 54 7.31 14.61 1.23
C ILE A 54 6.23 15.46 0.57
N GLN A 55 6.56 16.18 -0.49
CA GLN A 55 5.62 17.00 -1.24
C GLN A 55 4.52 16.14 -1.87
N ARG A 56 4.88 15.06 -2.55
CA ARG A 56 3.92 14.09 -3.09
C ARG A 56 3.07 13.47 -1.98
N LEU A 57 3.68 13.11 -0.85
CA LEU A 57 2.97 12.50 0.29
C LEU A 57 1.91 13.45 0.88
N LYS A 58 2.19 14.77 0.89
CA LYS A 58 1.20 15.79 1.29
C LYS A 58 0.08 15.94 0.26
N LYS A 59 0.40 15.88 -1.03
CA LYS A 59 -0.57 16.03 -2.13
C LYS A 59 -1.50 14.82 -2.24
N ASP A 60 -0.91 13.64 -2.32
CA ASP A 60 -1.59 12.38 -2.61
C ASP A 60 -2.09 11.68 -1.33
N ARG A 61 -1.73 12.21 -0.15
CA ARG A 61 -2.00 11.68 1.20
C ARG A 61 -1.36 10.32 1.52
N GLN A 62 -1.02 9.55 0.49
CA GLN A 62 -0.37 8.25 0.58
C GLN A 62 0.70 8.10 -0.50
N ILE A 63 1.83 7.47 -0.13
CA ILE A 63 2.87 7.03 -1.06
C ILE A 63 3.26 5.60 -0.68
N GLY A 64 2.90 4.63 -1.52
CA GLY A 64 3.10 3.22 -1.22
C GLY A 64 2.51 2.85 0.14
N HIS A 65 3.37 2.38 1.05
CA HIS A 65 3.02 1.99 2.42
C HIS A 65 3.03 3.15 3.43
N PHE A 66 3.47 4.35 3.01
CA PHE A 66 3.61 5.51 3.87
C PHE A 66 2.37 6.41 3.84
N ARG A 67 1.85 6.77 5.01
CA ARG A 67 0.80 7.77 5.22
C ARG A 67 1.24 8.82 6.24
N LEU A 68 0.75 10.05 6.11
CA LEU A 68 1.01 11.08 7.13
C LEU A 68 0.12 10.89 8.35
N ILE A 69 0.70 11.13 9.53
CA ILE A 69 -0.01 11.00 10.82
C ILE A 69 -1.17 12.01 10.92
N GLN A 70 -1.01 13.18 10.30
CA GLN A 70 -1.96 14.29 10.41
C GLN A 70 -3.30 13.99 9.71
N TYR A 71 -3.32 13.14 8.68
CA TYR A 71 -4.54 12.81 7.94
C TYR A 71 -5.40 11.70 8.59
N ILE A 72 -4.93 11.05 9.67
CA ILE A 72 -5.70 10.00 10.38
C ILE A 72 -7.05 10.53 10.89
N LYS A 73 -7.09 11.80 11.33
CA LYS A 73 -8.34 12.41 11.82
C LYS A 73 -9.31 12.71 10.67
N ALA A 74 -8.82 13.10 9.49
CA ALA A 74 -9.64 13.37 8.31
C ALA A 74 -10.17 12.06 7.67
N ASP A 75 -9.39 10.98 7.69
CA ASP A 75 -9.82 9.69 7.13
C ASP A 75 -10.90 9.00 7.98
N LYS A 76 -10.89 9.21 9.31
CA LYS A 76 -12.01 8.78 10.18
C LYS A 76 -13.30 9.54 9.87
N ILE A 77 -13.20 10.84 9.63
CA ILE A 77 -14.33 11.68 9.20
C ILE A 77 -14.86 11.22 7.83
N ILE A 78 -14.00 10.85 6.87
CA ILE A 78 -14.43 10.36 5.55
C ILE A 78 -15.15 9.00 5.65
N LYS A 79 -14.70 8.07 6.51
CA LYS A 79 -15.39 6.80 6.74
C LYS A 79 -16.75 6.95 7.44
N GLU A 80 -16.95 8.03 8.19
CA GLU A 80 -18.23 8.36 8.81
C GLU A 80 -19.19 9.07 7.83
N VAL A 81 -18.66 9.73 6.80
CA VAL A 81 -19.44 10.49 5.79
C VAL A 81 -19.71 9.70 4.51
N LEU A 82 -18.96 8.62 4.23
CA LEU A 82 -19.32 7.65 3.18
C LEU A 82 -20.45 6.74 3.73
N PRO A 83 -21.65 6.75 3.13
CA PRO A 83 -22.69 5.81 3.52
C PRO A 83 -22.13 4.40 3.42
N GLN A 84 -22.32 3.61 4.48
CA GLN A 84 -22.00 2.19 4.51
C GLN A 84 -22.47 1.58 3.19
N GLU A 85 -21.57 0.90 2.47
CA GLU A 85 -21.93 0.14 1.28
C GLU A 85 -23.23 -0.63 1.56
N PRO A 86 -24.24 -0.55 0.67
CA PRO A 86 -25.51 -1.21 0.91
C PRO A 86 -25.22 -2.68 1.17
N LYS A 87 -25.58 -3.13 2.37
CA LYS A 87 -25.53 -4.54 2.78
C LYS A 87 -26.25 -5.33 1.69
N ILE A 88 -25.50 -6.10 0.92
CA ILE A 88 -26.08 -7.18 0.13
C ILE A 88 -26.74 -8.07 1.18
N LYS A 89 -28.08 -8.02 1.22
CA LYS A 89 -28.89 -8.92 2.02
C LYS A 89 -28.53 -10.31 1.53
N THR A 90 -27.77 -11.04 2.33
CA THR A 90 -27.89 -12.49 2.33
C THR A 90 -29.28 -12.75 2.90
N GLU A 91 -30.23 -12.80 1.98
CA GLU A 91 -31.59 -13.23 2.26
C GLU A 91 -31.52 -14.63 2.85
N GLU A 92 -31.88 -14.69 4.13
CA GLU A 92 -32.82 -15.68 4.64
C GLU A 92 -32.41 -17.15 4.49
N LYS A 93 -31.68 -17.62 5.50
CA LYS A 93 -32.12 -18.88 6.13
C LYS A 93 -33.59 -18.72 6.52
N LYS A 94 -34.47 -19.59 6.01
CA LYS A 94 -35.57 -20.25 6.74
C LYS A 94 -36.35 -21.14 5.77
N GLU A 95 -36.07 -22.44 5.75
CA GLU A 95 -36.65 -23.48 6.63
C GLU A 95 -37.64 -24.31 5.82
N LYS A 96 -37.70 -25.63 6.10
CA LYS A 96 -38.58 -26.67 5.53
C LYS A 96 -37.96 -27.29 4.26
N LYS A 97 -37.69 -28.59 4.15
CA LYS A 97 -38.30 -29.78 4.75
C LYS A 97 -37.49 -30.99 4.26
N GLU A 98 -37.44 -32.07 5.04
CA GLU A 98 -37.57 -33.47 4.59
C GLU A 98 -36.61 -33.89 3.46
N GLU A 99 -35.53 -34.63 3.73
CA GLU A 99 -35.60 -36.10 3.77
C GLU A 99 -36.42 -36.67 2.59
N LYS A 100 -35.71 -37.31 1.64
CA LYS A 100 -36.12 -38.18 0.51
C LYS A 100 -35.35 -37.75 -0.75
N VAL A 101 -34.64 -38.55 -1.54
CA VAL A 101 -34.48 -40.01 -1.70
C VAL A 101 -33.23 -40.12 -2.59
N LYS A 102 -32.24 -40.97 -2.25
CA LYS A 102 -31.43 -41.65 -3.30
C LYS A 102 -32.36 -42.73 -3.89
N PRO A 103 -32.45 -42.97 -5.20
CA PRO A 103 -31.27 -43.46 -5.95
C PRO A 103 -31.28 -43.15 -7.47
N GLU A 104 -30.12 -43.14 -8.12
CA GLU A 104 -29.99 -43.79 -9.44
C GLU A 104 -28.64 -44.50 -9.49
N LEU A 105 -28.72 -45.83 -9.65
CA LEU A 105 -27.65 -46.78 -9.92
C LEU A 105 -27.18 -46.57 -11.38
N ASN A 106 -25.91 -46.25 -11.63
CA ASN A 106 -24.81 -47.15 -12.04
C ASN A 106 -24.54 -47.20 -13.56
N ILE A 107 -23.30 -46.88 -13.96
CA ILE A 107 -22.67 -47.42 -15.18
C ILE A 107 -21.43 -48.29 -14.83
N GLU A 108 -20.86 -48.18 -13.63
CA GLU A 108 -19.64 -48.93 -13.27
C GLU A 108 -19.91 -50.34 -12.69
N ASP A 109 -21.18 -50.74 -12.54
CA ASP A 109 -21.55 -52.13 -12.20
C ASP A 109 -21.75 -53.04 -13.44
N ILE A 110 -21.34 -52.62 -14.65
CA ILE A 110 -21.66 -53.33 -15.91
C ILE A 110 -20.54 -54.25 -16.45
N VAL A 111 -19.27 -54.15 -16.04
CA VAL A 111 -18.24 -55.11 -16.48
C VAL A 111 -17.27 -55.36 -15.34
N GLY A 112 -17.52 -56.38 -14.50
CA GLY A 112 -16.92 -57.71 -14.69
C GLY A 112 -15.62 -57.79 -13.88
N LYS A 113 -15.63 -58.22 -12.61
CA LYS A 113 -15.55 -59.64 -12.23
C LYS A 113 -14.49 -60.40 -13.05
N ALA A 114 -13.25 -60.35 -12.56
CA ALA A 114 -12.28 -61.44 -12.53
C ALA A 114 -11.14 -61.04 -11.58
#